data_AF-A0A528IM67-F1
#
_entry.id   AF-A0A528IM67-F1
#
_cell.length_a   1.000
_cell.length_b   1.000
_cell.length_c   1.000
_cell.angle_alpha   90.00
_cell.angle_beta   90.00
_cell.angle_gamma   90.00
#
_symmetry.space_group_name_H-M   'P 1'
#
loop_
_entity.id
_entity.type
_entity.pdbx_description
1 polymer ?
#
loop_
_entity_poly.entity_id
_entity_poly.type
_entity_poly.pdbx_seq_one_letter_code
_entity_poly.pdbx_strand_id
1 'polypeptide(L)' 'PKNKTEEGFEECRKVIADLAQTAYDHGAVFLLETYVNNVVGSVEETVKMFAQVDHPGLGLLMDPTNYFETHN' A
#
# COMPACT_ATOMS: atom_id res chain seq x y z
N PRO A 1 12.72 3.23 12.64
CA PRO A 1 11.66 2.66 11.76
C PRO A 1 12.29 1.73 10.71
N LYS A 2 11.62 0.62 10.36
CA LYS A 2 12.10 -0.38 9.39
C LYS A 2 11.49 -0.19 7.99
N ASN A 3 11.04 1.02 7.66
CA ASN A 3 10.18 1.28 6.50
C ASN A 3 10.81 0.94 5.13
N LYS A 4 12.14 0.82 5.06
CA LYS A 4 12.88 0.51 3.82
C LYS A 4 13.55 -0.86 3.87
N THR A 5 13.11 -1.74 4.76
CA THR A 5 13.61 -3.13 4.83
C THR A 5 12.57 -4.10 4.30
N GLU A 6 13.02 -5.23 3.75
CA GLU A 6 12.13 -6.30 3.28
C GLU A 6 11.26 -6.85 4.43
N GLU A 7 11.82 -6.92 5.64
CA GLU A 7 11.08 -7.31 6.85
C GLU A 7 9.90 -6.36 7.13
N GLY A 8 10.15 -5.05 7.05
CA GLY A 8 9.09 -4.05 7.24
C GLY A 8 8.03 -4.11 6.15
N PHE A 9 8.43 -4.40 4.91
CA PHE A 9 7.50 -4.61 3.80
C PHE A 9 6.62 -5.84 4.03
N GLU A 10 7.19 -6.99 4.41
CA GLU A 10 6.42 -8.22 4.64
C GLU A 10 5.47 -8.13 5.82
N GLU A 11 5.86 -7.46 6.91
CA GLU A 11 4.95 -7.19 8.02
C GLU A 11 3.78 -6.30 7.58
N CYS A 12 4.08 -5.20 6.87
CA CYS A 12 3.07 -4.29 6.35
C CYS A 12 2.11 -4.99 5.39
N ARG A 13 2.63 -5.83 4.49
CA ARG A 13 1.84 -6.60 3.53
C ARG A 13 0.82 -7.52 4.20
N LYS A 14 1.21 -8.22 5.27
CA LYS A 14 0.30 -9.11 6.02
C LYS A 14 -0.86 -8.31 6.62
N VAL A 15 -0.56 -7.17 7.24
CA VAL A 15 -1.58 -6.30 7.81
C VAL A 15 -2.52 -5.75 6.72
N ILE A 16 -1.98 -5.35 5.57
CA ILE A 16 -2.80 -4.87 4.44
C ILE A 16 -3.71 -5.97 3.91
N ALA A 17 -3.24 -7.21 3.81
CA ALA A 17 -4.07 -8.35 3.39
C ALA A 17 -5.25 -8.58 4.36
N ASP A 18 -4.99 -8.56 5.66
CA ASP A 18 -6.04 -8.72 6.68
C ASP A 18 -7.07 -7.57 6.63
N LEU A 19 -6.61 -6.33 6.41
CA LEU A 19 -7.48 -5.17 6.25
C LEU A 19 -8.31 -5.24 4.96
N ALA A 20 -7.71 -5.70 3.85
CA ALA A 20 -8.41 -5.89 2.58
C ALA A 20 -9.49 -6.97 2.68
N GLN A 21 -9.22 -8.08 3.39
CA GLN A 21 -10.22 -9.10 3.70
C GLN A 21 -11.34 -8.52 4.56
N THR A 22 -11.00 -7.82 5.64
CA THR A 22 -11.98 -7.20 6.54
C THR A 22 -12.88 -6.22 5.80
N ALA A 23 -12.31 -5.37 4.94
CA ALA A 23 -13.08 -4.42 4.14
C ALA A 23 -14.07 -5.15 3.21
N TYR A 24 -13.60 -6.18 2.51
CA TYR A 24 -14.43 -6.97 1.61
C TYR A 24 -15.59 -7.67 2.33
N ASP A 25 -15.33 -8.27 3.50
CA ASP A 25 -16.35 -8.93 4.32
C ASP A 25 -17.47 -7.97 4.76
N HIS A 26 -17.19 -6.66 4.78
CA HIS A 26 -18.13 -5.61 5.14
C HIS A 26 -18.66 -4.84 3.91
N GLY A 27 -18.41 -5.31 2.68
CA GLY A 27 -18.85 -4.65 1.45
C GLY A 27 -18.16 -3.31 1.18
N ALA A 28 -16.97 -3.09 1.75
CA ALA A 28 -16.15 -1.90 1.58
C ALA A 28 -14.86 -2.22 0.81
N VAL A 29 -14.11 -1.16 0.46
CA VAL A 29 -12.79 -1.26 -0.17
C VAL A 29 -11.80 -0.48 0.70
N PHE A 30 -10.71 -1.13 1.09
CA PHE A 30 -9.59 -0.50 1.76
C PHE A 30 -8.70 0.20 0.73
N LEU A 31 -8.48 1.51 0.89
CA LEU A 31 -7.71 2.30 -0.05
C LEU A 31 -6.29 2.53 0.47
N LEU A 32 -5.29 2.09 -0.30
CA LEU A 32 -3.88 2.35 -0.04
C LEU A 32 -3.48 3.70 -0.64
N GLU A 33 -2.97 4.60 0.19
CA GLU A 33 -2.40 5.89 -0.24
C GLU A 33 -0.88 5.79 -0.22
N THR A 34 -0.24 6.20 -1.32
CA THR A 34 1.22 6.21 -1.45
C THR A 34 1.80 7.44 -0.78
N TYR A 35 2.69 7.26 0.19
CA TYR A 35 3.33 8.38 0.89
C TYR A 35 4.83 8.14 1.04
N VAL A 36 5.65 9.10 0.62
CA VAL A 36 7.11 8.97 0.40
C VAL A 36 7.88 8.50 1.63
N ASN A 37 7.39 8.78 2.85
CA ASN A 37 8.01 8.36 4.10
C ASN A 37 7.46 7.03 4.68
N ASN A 38 6.53 6.39 3.99
CA ASN A 38 5.90 5.15 4.43
C ASN A 38 6.62 3.91 3.86
N VAL A 39 6.18 2.72 4.28
CA VAL A 39 6.64 1.41 3.79
C VAL A 39 6.29 1.21 2.30
N VAL A 40 5.21 1.86 1.85
CA VAL A 40 4.82 1.96 0.44
C VAL A 40 4.86 3.45 0.05
N GLY A 41 6.03 3.89 -0.42
CA GLY A 41 6.30 5.27 -0.78
C GLY A 41 6.67 5.48 -2.24
N SER A 42 6.99 4.42 -2.98
CA SER A 42 7.26 4.49 -4.42
C SER A 42 6.19 3.78 -5.26
N VAL A 43 6.18 4.07 -6.56
CA VAL A 43 5.31 3.39 -7.53
C VAL A 43 5.63 1.90 -7.58
N GLU A 44 6.90 1.51 -7.55
CA GLU A 44 7.34 0.12 -7.57
C GLU A 44 6.89 -0.63 -6.31
N GLU A 45 7.03 -0.02 -5.13
CA GLU A 45 6.55 -0.59 -3.86
C GLU A 45 5.03 -0.78 -3.90
N THR A 46 4.31 0.15 -4.51
CA THR A 46 2.86 0.08 -4.69
C THR A 46 2.47 -1.08 -5.61
N VAL A 47 3.08 -1.17 -6.79
CA VAL A 47 2.84 -2.27 -7.73
C VAL A 47 3.16 -3.63 -7.08
N LYS A 48 4.28 -3.73 -6.34
CA LYS A 48 4.65 -4.94 -5.59
C LYS A 48 3.58 -5.30 -4.55
N MET A 49 3.06 -4.31 -3.81
CA MET A 49 2.01 -4.53 -2.81
C MET A 49 0.73 -5.08 -3.43
N PHE A 50 0.25 -4.46 -4.51
CA PHE A 50 -0.97 -4.90 -5.20
C PHE A 50 -0.81 -6.31 -5.81
N ALA A 51 0.35 -6.60 -6.41
CA ALA A 51 0.62 -7.91 -6.99
C ALA A 51 0.69 -9.04 -5.94
N GLN A 52 1.11 -8.74 -4.71
CA GLN A 52 1.25 -9.76 -3.66
C GLN A 52 0.04 -9.92 -2.75
N VAL A 53 -0.78 -8.87 -2.59
CA VAL A 53 -2.04 -8.98 -1.83
C VAL A 53 -3.18 -9.50 -2.70
N ASP A 54 -3.25 -9.07 -3.97
CA ASP A 54 -4.18 -9.55 -5.01
C ASP A 54 -5.61 -9.83 -4.49
N HIS A 55 -6.26 -8.79 -3.96
CA HIS A 55 -7.55 -8.93 -3.27
C HIS A 55 -8.56 -7.88 -3.73
N PRO A 56 -9.83 -8.23 -4.01
CA PRO A 56 -10.85 -7.28 -4.48
C PRO A 56 -11.23 -6.20 -3.46
N GLY A 57 -10.95 -6.44 -2.17
CA GLY A 57 -11.11 -5.46 -1.10
C GLY A 57 -10.00 -4.43 -0.98
N LEU A 58 -8.97 -4.46 -1.85
CA LEU A 58 -7.88 -3.50 -1.90
C LEU A 58 -7.98 -2.59 -3.13
N GLY A 59 -7.97 -1.28 -2.92
CA GLY A 59 -7.97 -0.27 -3.97
C GLY A 59 -6.85 0.76 -3.76
N LEU A 60 -6.50 1.49 -4.83
CA LEU A 60 -5.46 2.53 -4.77
C LEU A 60 -6.14 3.91 -4.62
N LEU A 61 -5.76 4.65 -3.58
CA LEU A 61 -6.06 6.08 -3.49
C LEU A 61 -4.97 6.82 -4.28
N MET A 62 -5.30 7.22 -5.50
CA MET A 62 -4.39 8.04 -6.31
C MET A 62 -4.41 9.48 -5.80
N ASP A 63 -3.49 9.82 -4.90
CA ASP A 63 -3.22 11.21 -4.54
C ASP A 63 -2.16 11.81 -5.48
N PRO A 64 -2.55 12.63 -6.47
CA PRO A 64 -1.62 13.21 -7.45
C PRO A 64 -0.56 14.11 -6.83
N THR A 65 -0.74 14.61 -5.59
CA THR A 65 0.25 15.47 -4.93
C THR A 65 1.53 14.72 -4.54
N ASN A 66 1.44 13.40 -4.30
CA ASN A 66 2.59 12.54 -4.00
C ASN A 66 3.35 12.05 -5.27
N TYR A 67 2.84 12.31 -6.48
CA TYR A 67 3.50 11.92 -7.73
C TYR A 67 4.42 13.00 -8.32
N PHE A 68 4.29 14.26 -7.86
CA PHE A 68 5.12 15.38 -8.32
C PHE A 68 6.21 15.71 -7.31
N GLU A 69 7.33 15.00 -7.37
CA GLU A 69 8.56 15.45 -6.70
C GLU A 69 9.53 16.02 -7.74
N THR A 70 9.55 17.35 -7.87
CA THR A 70 10.64 18.04 -8.59
C THR A 70 11.98 17.95 -7.87
N HIS A 71 12.04 17.44 -6.63
CA HIS A 71 13.28 17.28 -5.88
C HIS A 71 13.21 16.05 -4.95
N ASN A 72 13.92 14.99 -5.33
CA ASN A 72 14.46 13.97 -4.43
C ASN A 72 15.98 14.11 -4.41
#